data_AF-G0UA03-F1
#
_entry.id   AF-G0UA03-F1
#
_cell.length_a   1.000
_cell.length_b   1.000
_cell.length_c   1.000
_cell.angle_alpha   90.00
_cell.angle_beta   90.00
_cell.angle_gamma   90.00
#
_symmetry.space_group_name_H-M   'P 1'
#
loop_
_entity.id
_entity.type
_entity.pdbx_description
1 polymer ?
#
loop_
_entity_poly.entity_id
_entity_poly.type
_entity_poly.pdbx_seq_one_letter_code
_entity_poly.pdbx_strand_id
1 'polypeptide(L)'
;MTKYELKMQFFDEWMIRWRKFQTESDWEIEKDRQWWRRFNMGASGALFGGLVLLTAGTATLKRQYGLPHFFDVGVDAQLKQNVLQYLTSRWRYTPQGYGRVLLTGVPTYALFISLEHYQEKRRMWRYLHQETVFGEQMRRLHLTGKIEEYLPVNIKATIPASEQAIYNY
;
A
#
# COMPACT_ATOMS: atom_id res chain seq x y z
N MET A 1 4.55 -14.23 -14.73
CA MET A 1 4.75 -13.33 -13.58
C MET A 1 5.56 -12.14 -14.03
N THR A 2 4.91 -11.00 -14.25
CA THR A 2 5.58 -9.72 -14.56
C THR A 2 6.31 -9.24 -13.31
N LYS A 3 7.65 -9.20 -13.37
CA LYS A 3 8.53 -8.79 -12.26
C LYS A 3 8.59 -7.27 -12.13
N TYR A 4 7.45 -6.61 -11.86
CA TYR A 4 7.39 -5.15 -11.76
C TYR A 4 8.23 -4.65 -10.59
N GLU A 5 8.12 -5.31 -9.43
CA GLU A 5 8.83 -4.94 -8.21
C GLU A 5 10.34 -5.03 -8.37
N LEU A 6 10.83 -6.06 -9.08
CA LEU A 6 12.26 -6.20 -9.35
C LEU A 6 12.77 -5.05 -10.22
N LYS A 7 12.03 -4.67 -11.27
CA LYS A 7 12.38 -3.51 -12.10
C LYS A 7 12.33 -2.22 -11.30
N MET A 8 11.29 -2.05 -10.48
CA MET A 8 11.13 -0.88 -9.63
C MET A 8 12.19 -0.78 -8.53
N GLN A 9 12.70 -1.89 -7.99
CA GLN A 9 13.80 -1.90 -7.02
C GLN A 9 15.07 -1.29 -7.62
N PHE A 10 15.49 -1.78 -8.78
CA PHE A 10 16.65 -1.23 -9.48
C PHE A 10 16.42 0.24 -9.86
N PHE A 11 15.21 0.58 -10.31
CA PHE A 11 14.85 1.95 -10.66
C PHE A 11 14.89 2.89 -9.46
N ASP A 12 14.36 2.47 -8.31
CA ASP A 12 14.38 3.22 -7.05
C ASP A 12 15.83 3.45 -6.58
N GLU A 13 16.70 2.44 -6.66
CA GLU A 13 18.14 2.58 -6.35
C GLU A 13 18.79 3.65 -7.22
N TRP A 14 18.48 3.65 -8.53
CA TRP A 14 19.01 4.63 -9.46
C TRP A 14 18.43 6.03 -9.21
N MET A 15 17.13 6.16 -8.93
CA MET A 15 16.50 7.43 -8.55
C MET A 15 17.10 8.02 -7.28
N ILE A 16 17.39 7.20 -6.27
CA ILE A 16 18.03 7.66 -5.02
C ILE A 16 19.43 8.21 -5.32
N ARG A 17 20.21 7.52 -6.17
CA ARG A 17 21.55 7.96 -6.58
C ARG A 17 21.50 9.28 -7.37
N TRP A 18 20.50 9.45 -8.23
CA TRP A 18 20.35 10.58 -9.14
C TRP A 18 19.22 11.55 -8.74
N ARG A 19 18.91 11.62 -7.45
CA ARG A 19 17.76 12.37 -6.89
C ARG A 19 17.72 13.85 -7.30
N LYS A 20 18.86 14.44 -7.64
CA LYS A 20 18.94 15.84 -8.12
C LYS A 20 18.12 16.12 -9.39
N PHE A 21 17.79 15.09 -10.17
CA PHE A 21 16.97 15.22 -11.39
C PHE A 21 15.48 14.94 -11.17
N GLN A 22 15.06 14.78 -9.91
CA GLN A 22 13.66 14.57 -9.56
C GLN A 22 12.87 15.87 -9.79
N THR A 23 11.84 15.79 -10.64
CA THR A 23 10.88 16.89 -10.84
C THR A 23 9.77 16.85 -9.79
N GLU A 24 8.98 17.94 -9.71
CA GLU A 24 7.78 17.98 -8.86
C GLU A 24 6.75 16.92 -9.27
N SER A 25 6.59 16.70 -10.59
CA SER A 25 5.70 15.67 -11.12
C SER A 25 6.14 14.25 -10.73
N ASP A 26 7.45 13.98 -10.66
CA ASP A 26 7.98 12.69 -10.19
C ASP A 26 7.77 12.52 -8.67
N TRP A 27 7.82 13.62 -7.91
CA TRP A 27 7.52 13.63 -6.49
C TRP A 27 6.04 13.35 -6.19
N GLU A 28 5.12 13.91 -6.99
CA GLU A 28 3.69 13.64 -6.85
C GLU A 28 3.33 12.17 -7.05
N ILE A 29 4.01 11.48 -7.98
CA ILE A 29 3.86 10.04 -8.19
C ILE A 29 4.23 9.26 -6.92
N GLU A 30 5.38 9.56 -6.31
CA GLU A 30 5.80 8.90 -5.06
C GLU A 30 4.91 9.26 -3.87
N LYS A 31 4.43 10.51 -3.81
CA LYS A 31 3.49 10.95 -2.77
C LYS A 31 2.17 10.18 -2.85
N ASP A 32 1.60 10.02 -4.05
CA ASP A 32 0.39 9.21 -4.24
C ASP A 32 0.64 7.74 -3.88
N ARG A 33 1.79 7.16 -4.25
CA ARG A 33 2.16 5.80 -3.83
C ARG A 33 2.23 5.67 -2.30
N GLN A 34 2.84 6.63 -1.60
CA GLN A 34 2.90 6.62 -0.12
C GLN A 34 1.51 6.72 0.51
N TRP A 35 0.61 7.52 -0.08
CA TRP A 35 -0.77 7.59 0.34
C TRP A 35 -1.48 6.24 0.16
N TRP A 36 -1.36 5.61 -1.01
CA TRP A 36 -1.94 4.29 -1.27
C TRP A 36 -1.38 3.21 -0.36
N ARG A 37 -0.09 3.25 -0.02
CA ARG A 37 0.51 2.31 0.94
C ARG A 37 -0.13 2.42 2.32
N ARG A 38 -0.36 3.64 2.82
CA ARG A 38 -1.06 3.88 4.09
C ARG A 38 -2.50 3.41 4.02
N PHE A 39 -3.18 3.67 2.90
CA PHE A 39 -4.54 3.20 2.66
C PHE A 39 -4.60 1.66 2.65
N ASN A 40 -3.68 0.99 1.96
CA ASN A 40 -3.61 -0.47 1.89
C ASN A 40 -3.37 -1.10 3.27
N MET A 41 -2.50 -0.50 4.09
CA MET A 41 -2.32 -0.90 5.50
C MET A 41 -3.63 -0.74 6.29
N GLY A 42 -4.33 0.38 6.14
CA GLY A 42 -5.63 0.62 6.78
C GLY A 42 -6.70 -0.37 6.36
N ALA A 43 -6.84 -0.62 5.05
CA ALA A 43 -7.80 -1.57 4.49
C ALA A 43 -7.52 -3.00 4.95
N SER A 44 -6.25 -3.41 4.95
CA SER A 44 -5.82 -4.72 5.42
C SER A 44 -6.02 -4.88 6.93
N GLY A 45 -5.77 -3.83 7.71
CA GLY A 45 -6.03 -3.78 9.15
C GLY A 45 -7.53 -3.85 9.47
N ALA A 46 -8.37 -3.16 8.69
CA ALA A 46 -9.83 -3.23 8.82
C ALA A 46 -10.35 -4.64 8.50
N LEU A 47 -9.84 -5.28 7.44
CA LEU A 47 -10.16 -6.66 7.10
C LEU A 47 -9.73 -7.61 8.21
N PHE A 48 -8.50 -7.47 8.72
CA PHE A 48 -7.99 -8.29 9.82
C PHE A 48 -8.86 -8.15 11.07
N GLY A 49 -9.17 -6.91 11.48
CA GLY A 49 -10.06 -6.63 12.61
C GLY A 49 -11.45 -7.23 12.40
N GLY A 50 -12.02 -7.08 11.21
CA GLY A 50 -13.30 -7.68 10.84
C GLY A 50 -13.30 -9.21 10.92
N LEU A 51 -12.29 -9.87 10.38
CA LEU A 51 -12.14 -11.33 10.43
C LEU A 51 -11.88 -11.82 11.86
N VAL A 52 -11.06 -11.11 12.64
CA VAL A 52 -10.81 -11.40 14.05
C VAL A 52 -12.10 -11.30 14.85
N LEU A 53 -12.89 -10.24 14.62
CA LEU A 53 -14.20 -10.09 15.24
C LEU A 53 -15.06 -11.27 14.83
N LEU A 54 -15.30 -11.52 13.54
CA LEU A 54 -16.17 -12.59 13.03
C LEU A 54 -15.81 -13.97 13.59
N THR A 55 -14.52 -14.29 13.72
CA THR A 55 -14.01 -15.56 14.25
C THR A 55 -13.88 -15.62 15.78
N ALA A 56 -14.11 -14.50 16.49
CA ALA A 56 -14.01 -14.48 17.95
C ALA A 56 -15.13 -15.29 18.61
N GLY A 57 -14.77 -15.97 19.71
CA GLY A 57 -15.75 -16.64 20.57
C GLY A 57 -16.71 -15.65 21.21
N THR A 58 -17.96 -16.08 21.40
CA THR A 58 -19.00 -15.28 22.07
C THR A 58 -18.59 -14.84 23.47
N ALA A 59 -17.85 -15.68 24.20
CA ALA A 59 -17.28 -15.33 25.50
C ALA A 59 -16.26 -14.18 25.42
N THR A 60 -15.39 -14.16 24.41
CA THR A 60 -14.41 -13.08 24.19
C THR A 60 -15.11 -11.76 23.88
N LEU A 61 -16.17 -11.80 23.08
CA LEU A 61 -16.94 -10.59 22.76
C LEU A 61 -17.74 -10.07 23.94
N LYS A 62 -18.33 -10.95 24.75
CA LYS A 62 -18.95 -10.55 26.02
C LYS A 62 -17.93 -9.93 26.99
N ARG A 63 -16.66 -10.35 26.94
CA ARG A 63 -15.58 -9.74 27.72
C ARG A 63 -15.09 -8.40 27.19
N GLN A 64 -15.33 -8.04 25.93
CA GLN A 64 -14.91 -6.75 25.35
C GLN A 64 -16.06 -5.75 25.24
N TYR A 65 -17.27 -6.24 24.99
CA TYR A 65 -18.47 -5.46 24.70
C TYR A 65 -19.64 -5.74 25.66
N GLY A 66 -19.44 -6.59 26.68
CA GLY A 66 -20.44 -6.83 27.72
C GLY A 66 -20.25 -5.90 28.91
N LEU A 67 -21.35 -5.58 29.59
CA LEU A 67 -21.36 -4.87 30.88
C LEU A 67 -20.88 -5.82 32.01
N PRO A 68 -20.17 -5.34 33.05
CA PRO A 68 -19.77 -3.97 33.32
C PRO A 68 -18.26 -3.77 33.13
N HIS A 69 -17.85 -2.97 32.16
CA HIS A 69 -16.51 -2.37 32.21
C HIS A 69 -16.56 -1.10 33.07
N PHE A 70 -15.47 -0.77 33.76
CA PHE A 70 -15.37 0.32 34.76
C PHE A 70 -15.85 1.72 34.30
N PHE A 71 -16.15 1.93 33.01
CA PHE A 71 -16.52 3.21 32.41
C PHE A 71 -17.81 3.16 31.55
N ASP A 72 -18.73 2.24 31.80
CA ASP A 72 -20.00 2.16 31.05
C ASP A 72 -21.09 3.07 31.68
N VAL A 73 -21.10 4.37 31.32
CA VAL A 73 -22.19 5.31 31.70
C VAL A 73 -22.97 5.76 30.45
N GLY A 74 -24.28 5.52 30.42
CA GLY A 74 -25.20 6.10 29.43
C GLY A 74 -25.10 5.51 28.01
N VAL A 75 -24.86 6.36 27.02
CA VAL A 75 -24.91 6.04 25.57
C VAL A 75 -23.88 4.98 25.15
N ASP A 76 -22.73 4.92 25.83
CA ASP A 76 -21.66 3.95 25.55
C ASP A 76 -22.10 2.50 25.86
N ALA A 77 -22.87 2.31 26.93
CA ALA A 77 -23.43 1.00 27.30
C ALA A 77 -24.40 0.47 26.24
N GLN A 78 -25.29 1.33 25.73
CA GLN A 78 -26.25 0.97 24.68
C GLN A 78 -25.54 0.62 23.37
N LEU A 79 -24.51 1.38 23.00
CA LEU A 79 -23.74 1.13 21.78
C LEU A 79 -22.99 -0.21 21.87
N LYS A 80 -22.34 -0.51 23.00
CA LYS A 80 -21.68 -1.80 23.24
C LYS A 80 -22.66 -2.97 23.20
N GLN A 81 -23.84 -2.81 23.80
CA GLN A 81 -24.87 -3.84 23.81
C GLN A 81 -25.45 -4.11 22.42
N ASN A 82 -25.66 -3.07 21.61
CA ASN A 82 -26.10 -3.20 20.22
C ASN A 82 -25.03 -3.90 19.36
N VAL A 83 -23.75 -3.54 19.53
CA VAL A 83 -22.63 -4.21 18.84
C VAL A 83 -22.55 -5.68 19.24
N LEU A 84 -22.67 -5.99 20.53
CA LEU A 84 -22.66 -7.36 21.04
C LEU A 84 -23.81 -8.18 20.46
N GLN A 85 -25.04 -7.64 20.46
CA GLN A 85 -26.22 -8.30 19.87
C GLN A 85 -26.03 -8.53 18.37
N TYR A 86 -25.59 -7.52 17.62
CA TYR A 86 -25.33 -7.66 16.19
C TYR A 86 -24.31 -8.77 15.92
N LEU A 87 -23.18 -8.76 16.63
CA LEU A 87 -22.13 -9.76 16.47
C LEU A 87 -22.59 -11.17 16.90
N THR A 88 -23.50 -11.30 17.87
CA THR A 88 -23.96 -12.60 18.38
C THR A 88 -25.26 -13.12 17.74
N SER A 89 -25.83 -12.37 16.80
CA SER A 89 -27.13 -12.68 16.17
C SER A 89 -27.16 -13.94 15.28
N ARG A 90 -25.99 -14.46 14.86
CA ARG A 90 -25.86 -15.60 13.94
C ARG A 90 -24.95 -16.68 14.51
N TRP A 91 -25.08 -17.90 13.98
CA TRP A 91 -24.14 -19.00 14.24
C TRP A 91 -22.75 -18.63 13.71
N ARG A 92 -21.70 -18.91 14.51
CA ARG A 92 -20.33 -18.47 14.21
C ARG A 92 -19.38 -19.64 14.23
N TYR A 93 -18.48 -19.61 13.26
CA TYR A 93 -17.31 -20.47 13.26
C TYR A 93 -16.21 -19.83 14.12
N THR A 94 -15.82 -20.51 15.20
CA THR A 94 -14.87 -20.03 16.20
C THR A 94 -13.59 -20.89 16.21
N PRO A 95 -12.77 -20.80 15.15
CA PRO A 95 -11.54 -21.57 15.05
C PRO A 95 -10.57 -21.18 16.18
N GLN A 96 -9.92 -22.17 16.77
CA GLN A 96 -8.90 -21.97 17.81
C GLN A 96 -7.49 -22.26 17.25
N GLY A 97 -6.47 -21.64 17.85
CA GLY A 97 -5.07 -21.86 17.48
C GLY A 97 -4.73 -21.47 16.03
N TYR A 98 -3.94 -22.31 15.35
CA TYR A 98 -3.44 -22.05 13.99
C TYR A 98 -4.54 -21.89 12.93
N GLY A 99 -5.70 -22.53 13.12
CA GLY A 99 -6.84 -22.40 12.20
C GLY A 99 -7.39 -20.96 12.13
N ARG A 100 -7.29 -20.20 13.22
CA ARG A 100 -7.69 -18.79 13.25
C ARG A 100 -6.70 -17.92 12.49
N VAL A 101 -5.40 -18.17 12.66
CA VAL A 101 -4.34 -17.44 11.95
C VAL A 101 -4.45 -17.64 10.44
N LEU A 102 -4.82 -18.83 9.98
CA LEU A 102 -5.05 -19.07 8.56
C LEU A 102 -6.23 -18.26 8.02
N LEU A 103 -7.35 -18.21 8.76
CA LEU A 103 -8.56 -17.53 8.32
C LEU A 103 -8.49 -16.01 8.43
N THR A 104 -7.73 -15.47 9.37
CA THR A 104 -7.56 -14.01 9.50
C THR A 104 -6.32 -13.53 8.73
N GLY A 105 -5.19 -14.24 8.87
CA GLY A 105 -3.90 -13.82 8.34
C GLY A 105 -3.77 -14.00 6.84
N VAL A 106 -4.18 -15.16 6.28
CA VAL A 106 -3.99 -15.42 4.84
C VAL A 106 -4.80 -14.46 3.97
N PRO A 107 -6.11 -14.23 4.22
CA PRO A 107 -6.88 -13.27 3.43
C PRO A 107 -6.35 -11.83 3.58
N THR A 108 -5.96 -11.42 4.79
CA THR A 108 -5.36 -10.10 5.02
C THR A 108 -4.05 -9.92 4.24
N TYR A 109 -3.17 -10.91 4.30
CA TYR A 109 -1.89 -10.87 3.59
C TYR A 109 -2.07 -10.89 2.07
N ALA A 110 -2.96 -11.75 1.57
CA ALA A 110 -3.28 -11.84 0.14
C ALA A 110 -3.86 -10.52 -0.38
N LEU A 111 -4.77 -9.89 0.38
CA LEU A 111 -5.29 -8.56 0.04
C LEU A 111 -4.17 -7.53 -0.01
N PHE A 112 -3.35 -7.45 1.04
CA PHE A 112 -2.27 -6.47 1.13
C PHE A 112 -1.30 -6.57 -0.06
N ILE A 113 -0.79 -7.77 -0.35
CA ILE A 113 0.14 -7.97 -1.47
C ILE A 113 -0.51 -7.66 -2.81
N SER A 114 -1.76 -8.09 -3.01
CA SER A 114 -2.45 -7.84 -4.29
C SER A 114 -2.60 -6.34 -4.54
N LEU A 115 -2.93 -5.57 -3.49
CA LEU A 115 -3.02 -4.13 -3.57
C LEU A 115 -1.65 -3.48 -3.81
N GLU A 116 -0.60 -3.87 -3.07
CA GLU A 116 0.76 -3.33 -3.27
C GLU A 116 1.28 -3.64 -4.68
N HIS A 117 1.10 -4.87 -5.18
CA HIS A 117 1.48 -5.26 -6.53
C HIS A 117 0.79 -4.40 -7.60
N TYR A 118 -0.51 -4.16 -7.42
CA TYR A 118 -1.29 -3.31 -8.32
C TYR A 118 -0.80 -1.85 -8.31
N GLN A 119 -0.46 -1.33 -7.13
CA GLN A 119 0.06 0.03 -7.01
C GLN A 119 1.48 0.17 -7.58
N GLU A 120 2.36 -0.80 -7.40
CA GLU A 120 3.68 -0.82 -8.04
C GLU A 120 3.58 -0.84 -9.57
N LYS A 121 2.66 -1.65 -10.11
CA LYS A 121 2.35 -1.64 -11.53
C LYS A 121 1.90 -0.24 -11.97
N ARG A 122 0.94 0.37 -11.26
CA ARG A 122 0.43 1.71 -11.57
C ARG A 122 1.53 2.78 -11.52
N ARG A 123 2.42 2.71 -10.54
CA ARG A 123 3.59 3.61 -10.40
C ARG A 123 4.51 3.51 -11.60
N MET A 124 4.88 2.29 -12.00
CA MET A 124 5.70 2.06 -13.19
C MET A 124 5.04 2.65 -14.45
N TRP A 125 3.73 2.44 -14.63
CA TRP A 125 2.99 2.99 -15.78
C TRP A 125 3.00 4.51 -15.82
N ARG A 126 2.93 5.19 -14.66
CA ARG A 126 3.03 6.66 -14.62
C ARG A 126 4.42 7.13 -15.05
N TYR A 127 5.48 6.52 -14.53
CA TYR A 127 6.85 6.84 -14.97
C TYR A 127 7.04 6.60 -16.47
N LEU A 128 6.45 5.54 -17.04
CA LEU A 128 6.54 5.29 -18.48
C LEU A 128 5.93 6.40 -19.35
N HIS A 129 4.94 7.13 -18.85
CA HIS A 129 4.29 8.24 -19.57
C HIS A 129 4.88 9.61 -19.21
N GLN A 130 5.83 9.66 -18.27
CA GLN A 130 6.43 10.90 -17.82
C GLN A 130 7.51 11.39 -18.80
N GLU A 131 7.50 12.66 -19.16
CA GLU A 131 8.54 13.28 -20.00
C GLU A 131 9.70 13.84 -19.15
N THR A 132 10.21 13.02 -18.23
CA THR A 132 11.34 13.37 -17.35
C THR A 132 12.53 12.43 -17.57
N VAL A 133 13.69 12.78 -17.00
CA VAL A 133 14.88 11.92 -16.98
C VAL A 133 14.55 10.54 -16.40
N PHE A 134 13.72 10.51 -15.37
CA PHE A 134 13.26 9.27 -14.72
C PHE A 134 12.30 8.49 -15.62
N GLY A 135 11.39 9.17 -16.32
CA GLY A 135 10.50 8.52 -17.29
C GLY A 135 11.24 7.92 -18.48
N GLU A 136 12.24 8.62 -19.01
CA GLU A 136 13.14 8.09 -20.05
C GLU A 136 13.89 6.85 -19.59
N GLN A 137 14.46 6.90 -18.39
CA GLN A 137 15.14 5.74 -17.82
C GLN A 137 14.20 4.56 -17.61
N MET A 138 12.96 4.81 -17.18
CA MET A 138 11.95 3.77 -17.05
C MET A 138 11.55 3.15 -18.40
N ARG A 139 11.40 3.98 -19.45
CA ARG A 139 11.14 3.50 -20.82
C ARG A 139 12.26 2.59 -21.32
N ARG A 140 13.53 3.00 -21.12
CA ARG A 140 14.69 2.18 -21.45
C ARG A 140 14.72 0.88 -20.66
N LEU A 141 14.55 0.94 -19.33
CA LEU A 141 14.48 -0.25 -18.48
C LEU A 141 13.35 -1.21 -18.89
N HIS A 142 12.23 -0.67 -19.36
CA HIS A 142 11.11 -1.49 -19.83
C HIS A 142 11.46 -2.24 -21.12
N LEU A 143 12.13 -1.57 -22.07
CA LEU A 143 12.52 -2.10 -23.39
C LEU A 143 13.74 -3.02 -23.33
N THR A 144 14.82 -2.59 -22.67
CA THR A 144 16.13 -3.29 -22.68
C THR A 144 16.32 -4.20 -21.47
N GLY A 145 15.53 -4.00 -20.40
CA GLY A 145 15.68 -4.76 -19.15
C GLY A 145 16.92 -4.39 -18.33
N LYS A 146 17.66 -3.35 -18.71
CA LYS A 146 18.87 -2.88 -18.02
C LYS A 146 18.74 -1.41 -17.64
N ILE A 147 19.37 -1.04 -16.52
CA ILE A 147 19.54 0.36 -16.11
C ILE A 147 20.86 0.86 -16.67
N GLU A 148 20.81 1.97 -17.40
CA GLU A 148 22.01 2.66 -17.87
C GLU A 148 22.54 3.57 -16.75
N GLU A 149 23.73 3.28 -16.22
CA GLU A 149 24.29 3.98 -15.05
C GLU A 149 24.79 5.40 -15.35
N TYR A 150 25.22 5.66 -16.58
CA TYR A 150 25.85 6.92 -17.00
C TYR A 150 25.02 7.57 -18.10
N LEU A 151 24.12 8.46 -17.71
CA LEU A 151 23.21 9.11 -18.67
C LEU A 151 22.93 10.60 -18.52
N PRO A 152 23.28 11.34 -17.44
CA PRO A 152 22.86 12.75 -17.39
C PRO A 152 23.45 13.62 -18.51
N VAL A 153 24.49 13.15 -19.20
CA VAL A 153 25.15 13.88 -20.31
C VAL A 153 24.54 13.57 -21.69
N ASN A 154 23.75 12.51 -21.85
CA ASN A 154 23.29 12.05 -23.17
C ASN A 154 21.76 11.79 -23.26
N ILE A 155 21.01 12.01 -22.19
CA ILE A 155 19.55 12.05 -22.26
C ILE A 155 19.19 13.42 -22.83
N LYS A 156 18.96 13.50 -24.15
CA LYS A 156 18.04 14.50 -24.72
C LYS A 156 16.64 14.17 -24.18
N ALA A 157 16.42 14.39 -22.88
CA ALA A 157 15.06 14.37 -22.38
C ALA A 157 14.42 15.55 -23.10
N THR A 158 13.21 15.35 -23.61
CA THR A 158 12.33 16.43 -24.07
C THR A 158 11.90 17.22 -22.84
N ILE A 159 12.88 17.86 -22.21
CA ILE A 159 12.70 18.72 -21.06
C ILE A 159 12.15 20.03 -21.64
N PRO A 160 11.01 20.54 -21.12
CA PRO A 160 10.51 21.87 -21.47
C PRO A 160 11.63 22.90 -21.34
N ALA A 161 11.72 23.85 -22.27
CA ALA A 161 12.84 24.80 -22.35
C ALA A 161 13.09 25.57 -21.04
N SER A 162 12.07 25.72 -20.18
CA SER A 162 12.16 26.34 -18.86
C SER A 162 12.99 25.55 -17.83
N GLU A 163 13.08 24.23 -17.98
CA GLU A 163 13.75 23.34 -17.01
C GLU A 163 15.16 22.92 -17.47
N GLN A 164 15.52 23.18 -18.73
CA GLN A 164 16.84 22.85 -19.29
C GLN A 164 18.00 23.58 -18.60
N ALA A 165 17.75 24.75 -18.00
CA ALA A 165 18.77 25.54 -17.32
C ALA A 165 19.44 24.80 -16.15
N ILE A 166 18.72 23.86 -15.51
CA ILE A 166 19.23 23.06 -14.38
C ILE A 166 20.23 22.00 -14.84
N TYR A 167 20.24 21.65 -16.13
CA TYR A 167 21.02 20.56 -16.71
C TYR A 167 22.27 21.01 -17.49
N ASN A 168 22.51 22.32 -17.60
CA ASN A 168 23.64 22.90 -18.36
C ASN A 168 24.94 23.11 -17.54
N TYR A 169 25.08 22.45 -16.38
CA TYR A 169 26.28 22.48 -15.54
C TYR A 169 26.91 21.10 -15.39
#